data_AF-X1DY92-F1
#
_entry.id   AF-X1DY92-F1
#
_cell.length_a   1.000
_cell.length_b   1.000
_cell.length_c   1.000
_cell.angle_alpha   90.00
_cell.angle_beta   90.00
_cell.angle_gamma   90.00
#
_symmetry.space_group_name_H-M   'P 1'
#
loop_
_entity.id
_entity.type
_entity.pdbx_description
1 polymer ?
#
loop_
_entity_poly.entity_id
_entity_poly.type
_entity_poly.pdbx_seq_one_letter_code
_entity_poly.pdbx_strand_id
1 'polypeptide(L)'
;HSYRCGNLEHTIGMINVFRNFEDFYNRNTELNVDLIYAGIILHDIGKIYEYKIYNGIPMKTINSLIGHHSLGFQLVSRFINEISDFPNDLKNRILHIILSHHGRKEWGSPVEPQFSEAEIVHYLDMIDSRFKSQS
;
A
#
# COMPACT_ATOMS: atom_id res chain seq x y z
N HIS A 1 0.96 -8.03 10.80
CA HIS A 1 1.78 -6.98 11.45
C HIS A 1 1.08 -6.32 12.64
N SER A 2 0.45 -7.10 13.54
CA SER A 2 -0.41 -6.53 14.60
C SER A 2 0.36 -6.21 15.89
N TYR A 3 1.44 -5.43 15.79
CA TYR A 3 2.18 -4.88 16.93
C TYR A 3 2.75 -3.48 16.62
N ARG A 4 3.19 -2.75 17.64
CA ARG A 4 3.77 -1.40 17.49
C ARG A 4 4.93 -1.41 16.48
N CYS A 5 4.86 -0.54 15.47
CA CYS A 5 5.81 -0.40 14.34
C CYS A 5 5.74 -1.47 13.22
N GLY A 6 4.83 -2.46 13.30
CA GLY A 6 4.75 -3.52 12.29
C GLY A 6 4.52 -3.03 10.85
N ASN A 7 3.73 -1.95 10.67
CA ASN A 7 3.51 -1.36 9.34
C ASN A 7 4.78 -0.69 8.78
N LEU A 8 5.60 -0.06 9.62
CA LEU A 8 6.84 0.56 9.15
C LEU A 8 7.85 -0.52 8.72
N GLU A 9 7.96 -1.58 9.51
CA GLU A 9 8.82 -2.73 9.18
C GLU A 9 8.34 -3.45 7.91
N HIS A 10 7.03 -3.52 7.69
CA HIS A 10 6.41 -3.99 6.44
C HIS A 10 6.85 -3.17 5.24
N THR A 11 6.60 -1.86 5.29
CA THR A 11 6.96 -0.92 4.22
C THR A 11 8.47 -0.96 3.93
N ILE A 12 9.33 -1.00 4.95
CA ILE A 12 10.78 -1.11 4.78
C ILE A 12 11.16 -2.45 4.12
N GLY A 13 10.50 -3.55 4.52
CA GLY A 13 10.70 -4.87 3.91
C GLY A 13 10.39 -4.86 2.41
N MET A 14 9.23 -4.33 2.02
CA MET A 14 8.83 -4.18 0.62
C MET A 14 9.80 -3.30 -0.18
N ILE A 15 10.23 -2.17 0.40
CA ILE A 15 11.24 -1.28 -0.22
C ILE A 15 12.54 -2.04 -0.46
N ASN A 16 13.03 -2.78 0.53
CA ASN A 16 14.27 -3.54 0.40
C ASN A 16 14.15 -4.63 -0.67
N VAL A 17 13.03 -5.35 -0.73
CA VAL A 17 12.81 -6.33 -1.80
C VAL A 17 12.82 -5.64 -3.15
N PHE A 18 12.03 -4.58 -3.34
CA PHE A 18 11.93 -3.89 -4.62
C PHE A 18 13.28 -3.32 -5.08
N ARG A 19 14.04 -2.67 -4.19
CA ARG A 19 15.39 -2.15 -4.45
C ARG A 19 16.37 -3.18 -5.02
N ASN A 20 16.23 -4.45 -4.63
CA ASN A 20 17.11 -5.51 -5.15
C ASN A 20 16.75 -5.95 -6.58
N PHE A 21 15.54 -5.66 -7.05
CA PHE A 21 15.08 -6.06 -8.39
C PHE A 21 14.83 -4.88 -9.33
N GLU A 22 14.77 -3.63 -8.83
CA GLU A 22 14.43 -2.44 -9.63
C GLU A 22 15.35 -2.27 -10.84
N ASP A 23 16.66 -2.44 -10.68
CA ASP A 23 17.65 -2.32 -11.76
C ASP A 23 17.47 -3.36 -12.87
N PHE A 24 16.96 -4.54 -12.54
CA PHE A 24 16.75 -5.61 -13.50
C PHE A 24 15.50 -5.36 -14.36
N TYR A 25 14.42 -4.92 -13.72
CA TYR A 25 13.16 -4.66 -14.40
C TYR A 25 13.17 -3.33 -15.16
N ASN A 26 13.75 -2.27 -14.60
CA ASN A 26 13.83 -0.96 -15.27
C ASN A 26 14.58 -1.00 -16.59
N ARG A 27 15.55 -1.91 -16.76
CA ARG A 27 16.29 -2.06 -18.01
C ARG A 27 15.42 -2.60 -19.16
N ASN A 28 14.33 -3.29 -18.86
CA ASN A 28 13.54 -4.05 -19.82
C ASN A 28 12.06 -3.63 -19.85
N THR A 29 11.65 -2.73 -18.97
CA THR A 29 10.25 -2.32 -18.80
C THR A 29 10.19 -0.82 -18.51
N GLU A 30 9.28 -0.10 -19.16
CA GLU A 30 9.02 1.33 -18.94
C GLU A 30 8.21 1.55 -17.65
N LEU A 31 8.64 0.95 -16.54
CA LEU A 31 7.95 1.06 -15.25
C LEU A 31 8.18 2.43 -14.62
N ASN A 32 7.13 2.98 -14.03
CA ASN A 32 7.26 4.16 -13.18
C ASN A 32 7.70 3.74 -11.76
N VAL A 33 9.01 3.76 -11.53
CA VAL A 33 9.66 3.41 -10.25
C VAL A 33 9.15 4.28 -9.10
N ASP A 34 8.99 5.57 -9.33
CA ASP A 34 8.52 6.51 -8.32
C ASP A 34 7.08 6.20 -7.89
N LEU A 35 6.23 5.80 -8.85
CA LEU A 35 4.87 5.35 -8.56
C LEU A 35 4.86 4.05 -7.75
N ILE A 36 5.77 3.11 -8.00
CA ILE A 36 5.89 1.88 -7.21
C ILE A 36 6.29 2.24 -5.77
N TYR A 37 7.32 3.07 -5.57
CA TYR A 37 7.70 3.51 -4.21
C TYR A 37 6.58 4.24 -3.49
N ALA A 38 5.90 5.17 -4.18
CA ALA A 38 4.74 5.85 -3.62
C ALA A 38 3.66 4.84 -3.23
N GLY A 39 3.40 3.85 -4.08
CA GLY A 39 2.47 2.75 -3.81
C GLY A 39 2.86 1.93 -2.56
N ILE A 40 4.11 1.50 -2.45
CA ILE A 40 4.63 0.76 -1.29
C ILE A 40 4.46 1.58 0.00
N ILE A 41 4.71 2.87 -0.04
CA ILE A 41 4.60 3.74 1.14
C ILE A 41 3.14 3.98 1.54
N LEU A 42 2.25 4.12 0.55
CA LEU A 42 0.88 4.59 0.78
C LEU A 42 -0.16 3.48 0.88
N HIS A 43 0.09 2.27 0.37
CA HIS A 43 -0.94 1.22 0.23
C HIS A 43 -1.72 0.95 1.54
N ASP A 44 -1.00 0.95 2.67
CA ASP A 44 -1.51 0.61 3.98
C ASP A 44 -1.78 1.81 4.89
N ILE A 45 -1.69 3.05 4.37
CA ILE A 45 -1.73 4.26 5.19
C ILE A 45 -3.04 4.39 6.00
N GLY A 46 -4.14 3.79 5.53
CA GLY A 46 -5.42 3.77 6.24
C GLY A 46 -5.39 3.04 7.58
N LYS A 47 -4.42 2.14 7.82
CA LYS A 47 -4.28 1.41 9.08
C LYS A 47 -4.06 2.33 10.28
N ILE A 48 -3.54 3.55 10.08
CA ILE A 48 -3.37 4.54 11.16
C ILE A 48 -4.70 5.00 11.79
N TYR A 49 -5.79 4.89 11.05
CA TYR A 49 -7.14 5.21 11.53
C TYR A 49 -7.90 3.97 11.98
N GLU A 50 -7.58 2.80 11.40
CA GLU A 50 -8.18 1.51 11.76
C GLU A 50 -7.73 1.02 13.15
N TYR A 51 -6.51 1.35 13.56
CA TYR A 51 -5.93 0.91 14.84
C TYR A 51 -5.52 2.09 15.73
N LYS A 52 -5.69 1.91 17.05
CA LYS A 52 -5.04 2.72 18.08
C LYS A 52 -4.09 1.85 18.87
N ILE A 53 -2.95 2.39 19.28
CA ILE A 53 -1.98 1.67 20.11
C ILE A 53 -2.34 1.91 21.58
N TYR A 54 -2.64 0.85 22.31
CA TYR A 54 -2.84 0.87 23.76
C TYR A 54 -1.86 -0.10 24.41
N ASN A 55 -0.97 0.40 25.27
CA ASN A 55 0.10 -0.40 25.89
C ASN A 55 0.94 -1.23 24.89
N GLY A 56 1.22 -0.67 23.71
CA GLY A 56 1.99 -1.35 22.65
C GLY A 56 1.19 -2.35 21.81
N ILE A 57 -0.08 -2.59 22.16
CA ILE A 57 -0.97 -3.51 21.47
C ILE A 57 -1.90 -2.71 20.53
N PRO A 58 -1.97 -3.05 19.23
CA PRO A 58 -2.95 -2.45 18.32
C PRO A 58 -4.36 -2.92 18.66
N MET A 59 -5.24 -1.96 18.91
CA MET A 59 -6.67 -2.19 19.14
C MET A 59 -7.46 -1.55 18.00
N LYS A 60 -8.41 -2.30 17.44
CA LYS A 60 -9.31 -1.78 16.39
C LYS A 60 -10.14 -0.62 16.92
N THR A 61 -10.32 0.40 16.10
CA THR A 61 -11.20 1.53 16.38
C THR A 61 -12.57 1.31 15.73
N ILE A 62 -13.53 2.20 15.99
CA ILE A 62 -14.81 2.21 15.26
C ILE A 62 -14.63 2.31 13.74
N ASN A 63 -13.51 2.91 13.27
CA ASN A 63 -13.22 3.04 11.84
C ASN A 63 -12.83 1.71 11.19
N SER A 64 -12.56 0.65 11.94
CA SER A 64 -12.34 -0.68 11.35
C SER A 64 -13.57 -1.21 10.62
N LEU A 65 -14.76 -0.65 10.88
CA LEU A 65 -15.97 -0.94 10.11
C LEU A 65 -15.90 -0.39 8.67
N ILE A 66 -15.11 0.66 8.43
CA ILE A 66 -14.90 1.28 7.12
C ILE A 66 -13.76 0.57 6.37
N GLY A 67 -12.75 0.12 7.11
CA GLY A 67 -11.58 -0.60 6.59
C GLY A 67 -10.48 0.32 6.03
N HIS A 68 -9.22 -0.11 6.14
CA HIS A 68 -8.06 0.70 5.76
C HIS A 68 -7.99 1.07 4.28
N HIS A 69 -8.51 0.25 3.35
CA HIS A 69 -8.56 0.60 1.92
C HIS A 69 -9.33 1.91 1.70
N SER A 70 -10.56 1.97 2.21
CA SER A 70 -11.44 3.14 2.11
C SER A 70 -10.88 4.34 2.86
N LEU A 71 -10.32 4.12 4.06
CA LEU A 71 -9.69 5.18 4.86
C LEU A 71 -8.45 5.75 4.18
N GLY A 72 -7.60 4.89 3.61
CA GLY A 72 -6.40 5.27 2.86
C GLY A 72 -6.75 6.04 1.60
N PHE A 73 -7.73 5.56 0.83
CA PHE A 73 -8.26 6.25 -0.34
C PHE A 73 -8.75 7.66 0.02
N GLN A 74 -9.56 7.81 1.07
CA GLN A 74 -10.08 9.11 1.50
C GLN A 74 -8.97 10.05 1.94
N LEU A 75 -8.01 9.55 2.73
CA LEU A 75 -6.88 10.33 3.21
C LEU A 75 -6.02 10.87 2.07
N VAL A 76 -5.58 9.99 1.17
CA VAL A 76 -4.67 10.33 0.08
C VAL A 76 -5.39 11.21 -0.96
N SER A 77 -6.64 10.91 -1.30
CA SER A 77 -7.44 11.73 -2.21
C SER A 77 -7.60 13.16 -1.69
N ARG A 78 -7.83 13.33 -0.39
CA ARG A 78 -7.90 14.66 0.24
C ARG A 78 -6.60 15.43 0.05
N PHE A 79 -5.45 14.85 0.43
CA PHE A 79 -4.16 15.54 0.31
C PHE A 79 -3.78 15.86 -1.13
N ILE A 80 -4.07 14.95 -2.08
CA ILE A 80 -3.84 15.21 -3.50
C ILE A 80 -4.67 16.43 -3.97
N ASN A 81 -5.92 16.57 -3.52
CA ASN A 81 -6.77 17.71 -3.89
C ASN A 81 -6.30 19.05 -3.28
N GLU A 82 -5.40 19.03 -2.29
CA GLU A 82 -4.78 20.24 -1.73
C GLU A 82 -3.58 20.71 -2.58
N ILE A 83 -3.12 19.92 -3.55
CA ILE A 83 -2.00 20.25 -4.45
C ILE A 83 -2.55 20.82 -5.77
N SER A 84 -2.19 22.06 -6.09
CA SER A 84 -2.56 22.69 -7.37
C SER A 84 -2.04 21.89 -8.54
N ASP A 85 -2.86 21.73 -9.57
CA ASP A 85 -2.50 21.14 -10.87
C ASP A 85 -1.94 19.70 -10.77
N PHE A 86 -2.33 18.94 -9.74
CA PHE A 86 -1.93 17.55 -9.62
C PHE A 86 -2.46 16.71 -10.79
N PRO A 87 -1.62 15.93 -11.50
CA PRO A 87 -2.06 15.18 -12.67
C PRO A 87 -3.14 14.15 -12.33
N ASN A 88 -4.29 14.22 -13.02
CA ASN A 88 -5.42 13.32 -12.76
C ASN A 88 -5.08 11.84 -12.99
N ASP A 89 -4.25 11.52 -13.99
CA ASP A 89 -3.81 10.13 -14.23
C ASP A 89 -2.99 9.59 -13.06
N LEU A 90 -2.00 10.37 -12.59
CA LEU A 90 -1.17 10.01 -11.44
C LEU A 90 -2.02 9.83 -10.18
N LYS A 91 -3.00 10.71 -9.96
CA LYS A 91 -3.95 10.59 -8.84
C LYS A 91 -4.70 9.26 -8.91
N ASN A 92 -5.28 8.94 -10.05
CA ASN A 92 -6.05 7.72 -10.23
C ASN A 92 -5.19 6.48 -10.04
N ARG A 93 -3.95 6.48 -10.54
CA ARG A 93 -3.00 5.36 -10.34
C ARG A 93 -2.64 5.16 -8.87
N ILE A 94 -2.30 6.23 -8.14
CA ILE A 94 -1.98 6.14 -6.70
C ILE A 94 -3.19 5.59 -5.92
N LEU A 95 -4.38 6.12 -6.18
CA LEU A 95 -5.59 5.69 -5.50
C LEU A 95 -5.96 4.23 -5.86
N HIS A 96 -5.73 3.81 -7.11
CA HIS A 96 -5.94 2.43 -7.53
C HIS A 96 -5.02 1.47 -6.80
N ILE A 97 -3.73 1.79 -6.66
CA ILE A 97 -2.78 0.96 -5.90
C ILE A 97 -3.28 0.73 -4.47
N ILE A 98 -3.75 1.79 -3.79
CA ILE A 98 -4.31 1.68 -2.44
C ILE A 98 -5.53 0.77 -2.41
N LEU A 99 -6.41 0.83 -3.41
CA LEU A 99 -7.61 -0.01 -3.47
C LEU A 99 -7.36 -1.43 -3.96
N SER A 100 -6.22 -1.70 -4.60
CA SER A 100 -5.96 -2.98 -5.28
C SER A 100 -4.85 -3.81 -4.66
N HIS A 101 -4.13 -3.30 -3.65
CA HIS A 101 -2.90 -3.94 -3.15
C HIS A 101 -3.10 -5.35 -2.57
N HIS A 102 -4.31 -5.70 -2.11
CA HIS A 102 -4.65 -7.08 -1.73
C HIS A 102 -4.81 -8.04 -2.92
N GLY A 103 -4.81 -7.55 -4.16
CA GLY A 103 -4.71 -8.35 -5.39
C GLY A 103 -6.02 -8.95 -5.87
N ARG A 104 -6.70 -9.74 -5.03
CA ARG A 104 -7.92 -10.46 -5.42
C ARG A 104 -9.11 -10.11 -4.53
N LYS A 105 -10.30 -10.10 -5.11
CA LYS A 105 -11.56 -9.86 -4.36
C LYS A 105 -11.76 -10.87 -3.23
N GLU A 106 -11.42 -12.13 -3.50
CA GLU A 106 -11.44 -13.23 -2.53
C GLU A 106 -10.40 -13.10 -1.40
N TRP A 107 -9.41 -12.19 -1.52
CA TRP A 107 -8.48 -11.80 -0.46
C TRP A 107 -8.86 -10.49 0.21
N GLY A 108 -10.09 -10.01 -0.02
CA GLY A 108 -10.62 -8.78 0.56
C GLY A 108 -10.23 -7.50 -0.17
N SER A 109 -9.65 -7.61 -1.38
CA SER A 109 -9.36 -6.43 -2.22
C SER A 109 -10.64 -5.84 -2.81
N PRO A 110 -10.90 -4.53 -2.68
CA PRO A 110 -12.01 -3.86 -3.38
C PRO A 110 -12.00 -4.07 -4.90
N VAL A 111 -10.81 -3.97 -5.50
CA VAL A 111 -10.56 -4.16 -6.94
C VAL A 111 -9.28 -4.94 -7.17
N GLU A 112 -9.09 -5.49 -8.37
CA GLU A 112 -7.84 -6.16 -8.75
C GLU A 112 -6.85 -5.15 -9.34
N PRO A 113 -5.53 -5.37 -9.23
CA PRO A 113 -4.54 -4.56 -9.94
C PRO A 113 -4.80 -4.55 -11.44
N GLN A 114 -4.70 -3.38 -12.08
CA GLN A 114 -5.03 -3.20 -13.51
C GLN A 114 -3.87 -2.66 -14.34
N PHE A 115 -2.69 -2.50 -13.75
CA PHE A 115 -1.47 -2.05 -14.41
C PHE A 115 -0.24 -2.56 -13.66
N SER A 116 0.89 -2.62 -14.36
CA SER A 116 2.12 -3.27 -13.90
C SER A 116 2.61 -2.78 -12.53
N GLU A 117 2.61 -1.47 -12.29
CA GLU A 117 3.04 -0.93 -10.98
C GLU A 117 2.12 -1.39 -9.84
N ALA A 118 0.80 -1.48 -10.06
CA ALA A 118 -0.13 -1.99 -9.06
C ALA A 118 0.04 -3.49 -8.80
N GLU A 119 0.34 -4.28 -9.84
CA GLU A 119 0.65 -5.71 -9.70
C GLU A 119 1.93 -5.90 -8.89
N ILE A 120 2.97 -5.12 -9.17
CA ILE A 120 4.23 -5.17 -8.42
C ILE A 120 4.00 -4.86 -6.94
N VAL A 121 3.28 -3.79 -6.62
CA VAL A 121 2.97 -3.45 -5.22
C VAL A 121 2.19 -4.58 -4.53
N HIS A 122 1.19 -5.16 -5.22
CA HIS A 122 0.47 -6.32 -4.69
C HIS A 122 1.39 -7.52 -4.40
N TYR A 123 2.27 -7.87 -5.33
CA TYR A 123 3.19 -9.00 -5.15
C TYR A 123 4.18 -8.75 -4.00
N LEU A 124 4.70 -7.53 -3.89
CA LEU A 124 5.59 -7.15 -2.79
C LEU A 124 4.89 -7.26 -1.43
N ASP A 125 3.65 -6.78 -1.32
CA ASP A 125 2.84 -6.89 -0.10
C ASP A 125 2.60 -8.37 0.25
N MET A 126 2.16 -9.16 -0.72
CA MET A 126 1.92 -10.60 -0.53
C MET A 126 3.17 -11.35 -0.08
N ILE A 127 4.34 -11.03 -0.65
CA ILE A 127 5.63 -11.62 -0.26
C ILE A 127 5.93 -11.26 1.20
N ASP A 128 6.00 -9.98 1.56
CA ASP A 128 6.37 -9.57 2.93
C ASP A 128 5.39 -10.13 3.98
N SER A 129 4.08 -10.09 3.66
CA SER A 129 3.02 -10.59 4.52
C SER A 129 3.10 -12.11 4.76
N ARG A 130 3.48 -12.92 3.76
CA ARG A 130 3.59 -14.39 3.90
C ARG A 130 4.87 -14.88 4.56
N PHE A 131 5.98 -14.16 4.40
CA PHE A 131 7.26 -14.57 4.99
C PHE A 131 7.39 -14.12 6.45
N LYS A 132 6.82 -12.98 6.83
CA LYS A 132 6.78 -12.55 8.24
C LYS A 132 5.74 -13.28 9.09
N SER A 133 4.75 -13.93 8.50
CA SER A 133 3.79 -14.74 9.25
C SER A 133 4.35 -16.10 9.72
N GLN A 134 5.59 -16.44 9.34
CA GLN A 134 6.25 -17.71 9.69
C GLN A 134 7.37 -17.57 10.73
N SER A 135 7.65 -16.34 11.17
CA SER A 135 8.59 -16.00 12.26
C SER A 135 7.83 -15.63 13.53
#